data_AF-A0A7S0HBB0-F1
#
_entry.id   AF-A0A7S0HBB0-F1
#
_cell.length_a   1.000
_cell.length_b   1.000
_cell.length_c   1.000
_cell.angle_alpha   90.00
_cell.angle_beta   90.00
_cell.angle_gamma   90.00
#
_symmetry.space_group_name_H-M   'P 1'
#
loop_
_entity.id
_entity.type
_entity.pdbx_description
1 polymer ?
#
loop_
_entity_poly.entity_id
_entity_poly.type
_entity_poly.pdbx_seq_one_letter_code
_entity_poly.pdbx_strand_id
1 'polypeptide(L)'
;MGVVNTGDRPIQVGSHYHFIETNPSLMFDRAASFGKRLNVPAGASVRFEPGESKTITLVAIGGKKVVISGNRLVDGAASPERLAEVMDRVIDRGFLHAPSESPPAAGTPLTMSHASYNAMFGPTVGDRVRLGDTGLLAQVEKDHTVYGDECKFGGGKVLREGMGQASGVGAAGALDTVIMNALIIDAALGVVKADIGIKGGMIVGIGKAGNPDVMDGVTPGMVTGVTTEAIAGEKMIVTAGGGGK
;
A
#
# COMPACT_ATOMS: atom_id res chain seq x y z
N MET A 1 4.71 -9.44 16.93
CA MET A 1 5.24 -10.75 16.48
C MET A 1 6.76 -10.64 16.43
N GLY A 2 7.49 -11.59 17.01
CA GLY A 2 8.95 -11.64 16.91
C GLY A 2 9.40 -12.21 15.56
N VAL A 3 10.42 -11.60 14.96
CA VAL A 3 10.98 -12.01 13.67
C VAL A 3 12.50 -11.98 13.77
N VAL A 4 13.15 -13.08 13.39
CA VAL A 4 14.61 -13.22 13.41
C VAL A 4 15.12 -13.42 11.98
N ASN A 5 16.13 -12.65 11.57
CA ASN A 5 16.86 -12.91 10.35
C ASN A 5 17.99 -13.91 10.62
N THR A 6 17.82 -15.16 10.19
CA THR A 6 18.84 -16.21 10.34
C THR A 6 19.80 -16.29 9.15
N GLY A 7 19.63 -15.40 8.17
CA GLY A 7 20.49 -15.32 6.99
C GLY A 7 21.78 -14.57 7.26
N ASP A 8 22.65 -14.57 6.25
CA ASP A 8 23.97 -13.91 6.26
C ASP A 8 23.95 -12.49 5.64
N ARG A 9 22.79 -12.04 5.16
CA ARG A 9 22.60 -10.77 4.48
C ARG A 9 21.41 -9.99 5.04
N PRO A 10 21.43 -8.65 4.92
CA PRO A 10 20.30 -7.84 5.35
C PRO A 10 19.05 -8.10 4.52
N ILE A 11 17.90 -8.10 5.17
CA ILE A 11 16.58 -8.28 4.54
C ILE A 11 15.72 -7.07 4.86
N GLN A 12 15.07 -6.49 3.86
CA GLN A 12 14.19 -5.34 4.03
C GLN A 12 12.82 -5.63 3.46
N VAL A 13 11.78 -5.45 4.28
CA VAL A 13 10.39 -5.79 3.95
C VAL A 13 9.56 -4.51 3.89
N GLY A 14 8.95 -4.25 2.74
CA GLY A 14 8.09 -3.08 2.52
C GLY A 14 6.72 -3.21 3.16
N SER A 15 6.10 -2.07 3.49
CA SER A 15 4.79 -1.92 4.15
C SER A 15 3.69 -2.85 3.62
N HIS A 16 3.58 -2.98 2.29
CA HIS A 16 2.49 -3.70 1.64
C HIS A 16 2.85 -5.10 1.15
N TYR A 17 4.05 -5.58 1.47
CA TYR A 17 4.44 -6.93 1.12
C TYR A 17 3.71 -7.94 2.03
N HIS A 18 3.15 -8.98 1.42
CA HIS A 18 2.46 -10.05 2.14
C HIS A 18 3.44 -10.78 3.06
N PHE A 19 3.24 -10.69 4.37
CA PHE A 19 4.33 -10.99 5.30
C PHE A 19 4.72 -12.47 5.29
N ILE A 20 3.75 -13.36 5.07
CA ILE A 20 3.99 -14.80 4.91
C ILE A 20 4.85 -15.14 3.67
N GLU A 21 4.89 -14.27 2.66
CA GLU A 21 5.66 -14.45 1.42
C GLU A 21 7.12 -13.98 1.56
N THR A 22 7.53 -13.50 2.75
CA THR A 22 8.86 -12.89 2.94
C THR A 22 9.96 -13.94 2.89
N ASN A 23 11.19 -13.48 2.68
CA ASN A 23 12.40 -14.29 2.49
C ASN A 23 12.43 -15.53 3.42
N PRO A 24 12.77 -16.74 2.91
CA PRO A 24 12.84 -17.98 3.69
C PRO A 24 13.69 -17.90 4.95
N SER A 25 14.76 -17.08 4.95
CA SER A 25 15.68 -16.91 6.08
C SER A 25 15.12 -16.04 7.22
N LEU A 26 13.95 -15.43 7.04
CA LEU A 26 13.22 -14.84 8.17
C LEU A 26 12.44 -15.93 8.89
N MET A 27 12.80 -16.17 10.15
CA MET A 27 12.14 -17.11 11.05
C MET A 27 11.14 -16.38 11.94
N PHE A 28 9.87 -16.75 11.81
CA PHE A 28 8.75 -16.22 12.58
C PHE A 28 7.51 -17.10 12.43
N ASP A 29 6.43 -16.72 13.10
CA ASP A 29 5.14 -17.40 13.00
C ASP A 29 4.41 -17.07 11.68
N ARG A 30 4.76 -17.83 10.63
CA ARG A 30 4.15 -17.70 9.30
C ARG A 30 2.64 -17.90 9.31
N ALA A 31 2.13 -18.85 10.10
CA ALA A 31 0.70 -19.07 10.23
C ALA A 31 -0.01 -17.83 10.79
N ALA A 32 0.54 -17.21 11.83
CA ALA A 32 -0.01 -15.97 12.40
C ALA A 32 0.14 -14.74 11.48
N SER A 33 0.99 -14.81 10.45
CA SER A 33 1.20 -13.73 9.47
C SER A 33 0.32 -13.86 8.21
N PHE A 34 -0.39 -14.96 8.07
CA PHE A 34 -1.23 -15.25 6.90
C PHE A 34 -2.31 -14.19 6.70
N GLY A 35 -2.41 -13.64 5.48
CA GLY A 35 -3.33 -12.55 5.16
C GLY A 35 -2.99 -11.21 5.81
N LYS A 36 -1.72 -11.00 6.20
CA LYS A 36 -1.28 -9.77 6.86
C LYS A 36 -0.08 -9.12 6.17
N ARG A 37 0.09 -7.82 6.45
CA ARG A 37 1.21 -6.97 6.01
C ARG A 37 1.73 -6.12 7.18
N LEU A 38 2.87 -5.45 7.01
CA LEU A 38 3.42 -4.59 8.06
C LEU A 38 2.48 -3.41 8.36
N ASN A 39 2.27 -3.13 9.65
CA ASN A 39 1.58 -1.92 10.12
C ASN A 39 2.59 -0.78 10.30
N VAL A 40 3.09 -0.27 9.18
CA VAL A 40 4.01 0.88 9.08
C VAL A 40 3.46 1.84 8.00
N PRO A 41 3.90 3.11 7.95
CA PRO A 41 3.40 4.05 6.95
C PRO A 41 3.56 3.51 5.52
N ALA A 42 2.60 3.82 4.64
CA ALA A 42 2.63 3.35 3.26
C ALA A 42 3.93 3.77 2.54
N GLY A 43 4.59 2.82 1.89
CA GLY A 43 5.88 3.01 1.25
C GLY A 43 7.10 2.96 2.17
N ALA A 44 6.92 2.86 3.50
CA ALA A 44 8.00 2.57 4.45
C ALA A 44 8.34 1.07 4.44
N SER A 45 9.36 0.70 5.21
CA SER A 45 9.85 -0.68 5.32
C SER A 45 10.51 -0.94 6.67
N VAL A 46 10.61 -2.21 7.05
CA VAL A 46 11.40 -2.67 8.19
C VAL A 46 12.60 -3.43 7.67
N ARG A 47 13.78 -3.08 8.19
CA ARG A 47 15.05 -3.72 7.85
C ARG A 47 15.49 -4.65 8.98
N PHE A 48 16.00 -5.82 8.61
CA PHE A 48 16.51 -6.86 9.49
C PHE A 48 17.97 -7.14 9.11
N GLU A 49 18.92 -6.78 9.98
CA GLU A 49 20.33 -7.14 9.81
C GLU A 49 20.56 -8.65 10.08
N PRO A 50 21.65 -9.26 9.59
CA PRO A 50 21.97 -10.65 9.91
C PRO A 50 21.99 -10.93 11.42
N GLY A 51 21.27 -11.97 11.87
CA GLY A 51 21.13 -12.34 13.28
C GLY A 51 20.19 -11.44 14.10
N GLU A 52 19.65 -10.37 13.51
CA GLU A 52 18.80 -9.42 14.23
C GLU A 52 17.42 -10.03 14.55
N SER A 53 16.95 -9.81 15.77
CA SER A 53 15.58 -10.09 16.21
C SER A 53 14.82 -8.79 16.42
N LYS A 54 13.65 -8.65 15.81
CA LYS A 54 12.75 -7.51 16.00
C LYS A 54 11.32 -7.94 16.25
N THR A 55 10.66 -7.20 17.12
CA THR A 55 9.20 -7.27 17.26
C THR A 55 8.55 -6.31 16.26
N ILE A 56 7.66 -6.84 15.43
CA ILE A 56 6.90 -6.09 14.44
C ILE A 56 5.39 -6.19 14.69
N THR A 57 4.66 -5.19 14.20
CA THR A 57 3.20 -5.16 14.18
C THR A 57 2.72 -5.45 12.75
N LEU A 58 1.77 -6.36 12.63
CA LEU A 58 1.10 -6.66 11.36
C LEU A 58 -0.36 -6.22 11.42
N VAL A 59 -0.90 -5.87 10.26
CA VAL A 59 -2.33 -5.59 10.05
C VAL A 59 -2.86 -6.52 8.95
N ALA A 60 -4.13 -6.91 9.05
CA ALA A 60 -4.78 -7.67 7.98
C ALA A 60 -4.80 -6.87 6.67
N ILE A 61 -4.66 -7.56 5.54
CA ILE A 61 -4.93 -6.94 4.24
C ILE A 61 -6.43 -6.64 4.11
N GLY A 62 -6.76 -5.57 3.39
CA GLY A 62 -8.13 -5.17 3.08
C GLY A 62 -8.67 -5.85 1.82
N GLY A 63 -9.74 -5.29 1.28
CA GLY A 63 -10.33 -5.69 0.00
C GLY A 63 -10.83 -7.12 0.02
N LYS A 64 -10.65 -7.82 -1.10
CA LYS A 64 -11.08 -9.23 -1.25
C LYS A 64 -10.21 -10.23 -0.49
N LYS A 65 -9.09 -9.79 0.10
CA LYS A 65 -8.08 -10.61 0.76
C LYS A 65 -7.54 -11.72 -0.15
N VAL A 66 -7.20 -11.37 -1.38
CA VAL A 66 -6.62 -12.26 -2.38
C VAL A 66 -5.14 -11.90 -2.58
N VAL A 67 -4.27 -12.87 -2.34
CA VAL A 67 -2.81 -12.72 -2.39
C VAL A 67 -2.26 -13.45 -3.60
N ILE A 68 -1.83 -12.70 -4.62
CA ILE A 68 -1.21 -13.23 -5.84
C ILE A 68 0.11 -12.48 -6.05
N SER A 69 1.19 -12.93 -5.41
CA SER A 69 2.49 -12.24 -5.48
C SER A 69 3.65 -13.10 -4.96
N GLY A 70 4.86 -12.54 -5.04
CA GLY A 70 5.99 -12.96 -4.20
C GLY A 70 6.44 -14.39 -4.50
N ASN A 71 6.51 -15.22 -3.46
CA ASN A 71 6.97 -16.60 -3.58
C ASN A 71 5.85 -17.57 -3.98
N ARG A 72 4.61 -17.11 -4.15
CA ARG A 72 3.42 -17.95 -4.43
C ARG A 72 3.17 -19.02 -3.36
N LEU A 73 3.40 -18.67 -2.09
CA LEU A 73 3.02 -19.53 -0.96
C LEU A 73 1.52 -19.50 -0.71
N VAL A 74 0.85 -18.38 -0.96
CA VAL A 74 -0.62 -18.26 -0.84
C VAL A 74 -1.31 -18.53 -2.17
N ASP A 75 -1.03 -17.70 -3.18
CA ASP A 75 -1.62 -17.71 -4.53
C ASP A 75 -3.15 -17.94 -4.52
N GLY A 76 -3.90 -16.88 -4.21
CA GLY A 76 -5.36 -16.88 -4.12
C GLY A 76 -5.88 -16.30 -2.80
N ALA A 77 -7.09 -16.68 -2.38
CA ALA A 77 -7.70 -16.18 -1.15
C ALA A 77 -6.85 -16.49 0.09
N ALA A 78 -6.63 -15.49 0.94
CA ALA A 78 -6.02 -15.63 2.26
C ALA A 78 -7.10 -15.92 3.31
N SER A 79 -7.78 -17.06 3.16
CA SER A 79 -8.88 -17.48 4.03
C SER A 79 -8.44 -18.60 4.99
N PRO A 80 -8.95 -18.65 6.23
CA PRO A 80 -8.52 -19.63 7.24
C PRO A 80 -8.57 -21.08 6.77
N GLU A 81 -9.52 -21.43 5.90
CA GLU A 81 -9.70 -22.77 5.35
C GLU A 81 -8.51 -23.23 4.50
N ARG A 82 -7.76 -22.28 3.92
CA ARG A 82 -6.56 -22.56 3.10
C ARG A 82 -5.26 -22.56 3.91
N LEU A 83 -5.31 -22.24 5.20
CA LEU A 83 -4.08 -22.09 6.00
C LEU A 83 -3.24 -23.37 6.03
N ALA A 84 -3.87 -24.54 6.17
CA ALA A 84 -3.16 -25.82 6.19
C ALA A 84 -2.36 -26.06 4.90
N GLU A 85 -3.02 -25.96 3.74
CA GLU A 85 -2.41 -26.09 2.41
C GLU A 85 -1.26 -25.09 2.19
N VAL A 86 -1.40 -23.85 2.68
CA VAL A 86 -0.35 -22.83 2.60
C VAL A 86 0.84 -23.17 3.50
N MET A 87 0.58 -23.69 4.70
CA MET A 87 1.63 -24.09 5.63
C MET A 87 2.39 -25.35 5.17
N ASP A 88 1.71 -26.28 4.48
CA ASP A 88 2.38 -27.39 3.81
C ASP A 88 3.39 -26.87 2.78
N ARG A 89 2.99 -25.91 1.94
CA ARG A 89 3.90 -25.24 0.99
C ARG A 89 5.05 -24.49 1.66
N VAL A 90 4.82 -23.86 2.82
CA VAL A 90 5.86 -23.18 3.62
C VAL A 90 6.92 -24.19 4.05
N ILE A 91 6.49 -25.33 4.60
CA ILE A 91 7.38 -26.38 5.10
C ILE A 91 8.12 -27.05 3.94
N ASP A 92 7.40 -27.49 2.90
CA ASP A 92 7.95 -28.20 1.75
C ASP A 92 9.02 -27.38 1.00
N ARG A 93 8.86 -26.04 0.98
CA ARG A 93 9.78 -25.13 0.31
C ARG A 93 10.84 -24.54 1.22
N GLY A 94 10.94 -25.01 2.47
CA GLY A 94 11.99 -24.64 3.41
C GLY A 94 11.92 -23.19 3.90
N PHE A 95 10.74 -22.58 3.95
CA PHE A 95 10.56 -21.27 4.56
C PHE A 95 10.55 -21.42 6.08
N LEU A 96 11.45 -20.72 6.77
CA LEU A 96 11.58 -20.87 8.21
C LEU A 96 10.29 -20.42 8.93
N HIS A 97 9.82 -21.28 9.82
CA HIS A 97 8.63 -21.10 10.62
C HIS A 97 8.94 -21.44 12.08
N ALA A 98 8.54 -20.55 12.98
CA ALA A 98 8.58 -20.77 14.42
C ALA A 98 7.20 -20.35 15.00
N PRO A 99 6.38 -21.29 15.49
CA PRO A 99 5.11 -20.96 16.14
C PRO A 99 5.32 -20.03 17.33
N SER A 100 4.43 -19.05 17.51
CA SER A 100 4.42 -18.23 18.72
C SER A 100 3.96 -19.06 19.92
N GLU A 101 4.61 -18.93 21.07
CA GLU A 101 4.19 -19.60 22.32
C GLU A 101 2.76 -19.20 22.75
N SER A 102 2.35 -17.99 22.38
CA SER A 102 1.00 -17.46 22.58
C SER A 102 0.56 -16.65 21.35
N PRO A 103 -0.76 -16.52 21.10
CA PRO A 103 -1.26 -15.66 20.03
C PRO A 103 -0.68 -14.25 20.14
N PRO A 104 -0.23 -13.62 19.03
CA PRO A 104 0.27 -12.26 19.09
C PRO A 104 -0.75 -11.31 19.73
N ALA A 105 -0.31 -10.52 20.71
CA ALA A 105 -1.15 -9.53 21.35
C ALA A 105 -1.78 -8.57 20.33
N ALA A 106 -3.00 -8.11 20.62
CA ALA A 106 -3.63 -7.06 19.84
C ALA A 106 -2.76 -5.79 19.88
N GLY A 107 -2.35 -5.31 18.70
CA GLY A 107 -1.59 -4.06 18.60
C GLY A 107 -2.48 -2.84 18.78
N THR A 108 -1.86 -1.70 19.07
CA THR A 108 -2.53 -0.40 18.97
C THR A 108 -2.52 0.11 17.52
N PRO A 109 -3.49 0.95 17.12
CA PRO A 109 -3.43 1.62 15.84
C PRO A 109 -2.12 2.42 15.70
N LEU A 110 -1.50 2.36 14.52
CA LEU A 110 -0.38 3.23 14.21
C LEU A 110 -0.91 4.64 14.03
N THR A 111 -0.36 5.59 14.80
CA THR A 111 -0.68 7.01 14.66
C THR A 111 0.49 7.76 14.05
N MET A 112 0.19 8.84 13.33
CA MET A 112 1.20 9.69 12.70
C MET A 112 0.78 11.15 12.81
N SER A 113 1.74 12.06 12.99
CA SER A 113 1.45 13.49 12.99
C SER A 113 1.10 13.97 11.59
N HIS A 114 0.30 15.03 11.47
CA HIS A 114 0.01 15.69 10.19
C HIS A 114 1.29 16.12 9.48
N ALA A 115 2.29 16.66 10.20
CA ALA A 115 3.55 17.06 9.60
C ALA A 115 4.30 15.88 8.94
N SER A 116 4.35 14.74 9.61
CA SER A 116 4.95 13.51 9.07
C SER A 116 4.15 12.94 7.89
N TYR A 117 2.81 12.95 7.98
CA TYR A 117 1.92 12.55 6.89
C TYR A 117 2.16 13.41 5.64
N ASN A 118 2.17 14.73 5.81
CA ASN A 118 2.31 15.69 4.73
C ASN A 118 3.69 15.59 4.07
N ALA A 119 4.73 15.32 4.84
CA ALA A 119 6.06 15.05 4.33
C ALA A 119 6.14 13.77 3.48
N MET A 120 5.24 12.81 3.65
CA MET A 120 5.19 11.59 2.86
C MET A 120 4.19 11.69 1.71
N PHE A 121 2.95 12.04 1.99
CA PHE A 121 1.83 11.89 1.06
C PHE A 121 1.29 13.23 0.57
N GLY A 122 1.71 14.35 1.16
CA GLY A 122 1.10 15.66 0.95
C GLY A 122 -0.09 15.89 1.90
N PRO A 123 -0.69 17.09 1.88
CA PRO A 123 -1.72 17.52 2.82
C PRO A 123 -2.97 16.64 2.74
N THR A 124 -3.67 16.53 3.86
CA THR A 124 -4.96 15.85 4.02
C THR A 124 -5.99 16.76 4.71
N VAL A 125 -7.19 16.25 5.00
CA VAL A 125 -8.34 17.03 5.52
C VAL A 125 -7.95 17.94 6.67
N GLY A 126 -8.34 19.21 6.57
CA GLY A 126 -8.08 20.24 7.58
C GLY A 126 -6.74 20.96 7.41
N ASP A 127 -5.77 20.37 6.71
CA ASP A 127 -4.51 21.05 6.39
C ASP A 127 -4.75 22.24 5.46
N ARG A 128 -3.88 23.25 5.56
CA ARG A 128 -3.92 24.45 4.73
C ARG A 128 -2.63 24.61 3.95
N VAL A 129 -2.76 24.88 2.65
CA VAL A 129 -1.64 25.11 1.74
C VAL A 129 -1.67 26.54 1.24
N ARG A 130 -0.54 27.23 1.32
CA ARG A 130 -0.36 28.56 0.73
C ARG A 130 -0.19 28.44 -0.78
N LEU A 131 -0.91 29.26 -1.53
CA LEU A 131 -0.82 29.28 -3.00
C LEU A 131 0.31 30.21 -3.44
N GLY A 132 1.47 29.64 -3.76
CA GLY A 132 2.65 30.40 -4.13
C GLY A 132 3.11 31.34 -3.00
N ASP A 133 3.46 32.56 -3.37
CA ASP A 133 3.81 33.67 -2.47
C ASP A 133 2.61 34.56 -2.10
N THR A 134 1.39 34.14 -2.42
CA THR A 134 0.18 34.92 -2.17
C THR A 134 -0.27 34.88 -0.70
N GLY A 135 -1.25 35.73 -0.37
CA GLY A 135 -1.99 35.68 0.90
C GLY A 135 -3.05 34.57 0.98
N LEU A 136 -3.24 33.79 -0.08
CA LEU A 136 -4.31 32.79 -0.17
C LEU A 136 -3.89 31.47 0.48
N LEU A 137 -4.81 30.88 1.26
CA LEU A 137 -4.69 29.57 1.87
C LEU A 137 -5.84 28.67 1.39
N ALA A 138 -5.51 27.58 0.72
CA ALA A 138 -6.46 26.52 0.36
C ALA A 138 -6.50 25.49 1.47
N GLN A 139 -7.68 25.25 2.07
CA GLN A 139 -7.86 24.20 3.07
C GLN A 139 -8.36 22.93 2.39
N VAL A 140 -7.78 21.77 2.72
CA VAL A 140 -8.27 20.49 2.20
C VAL A 140 -9.62 20.15 2.83
N GLU A 141 -10.64 20.03 1.98
CA GLU A 141 -12.04 19.83 2.37
C GLU A 141 -12.38 18.35 2.49
N LYS A 142 -11.77 17.51 1.65
CA LYS A 142 -12.00 16.07 1.61
C LYS A 142 -10.74 15.33 1.17
N ASP A 143 -10.53 14.15 1.74
CA ASP A 143 -9.54 13.18 1.30
C ASP A 143 -10.27 11.90 0.89
N HIS A 144 -10.09 11.49 -0.36
CA HIS A 144 -10.66 10.28 -0.94
C HIS A 144 -9.74 9.07 -0.79
N THR A 145 -8.53 9.26 -0.28
CA THR A 145 -7.60 8.17 -0.01
C THR A 145 -7.98 7.41 1.27
N VAL A 146 -7.28 6.30 1.54
CA VAL A 146 -7.48 5.48 2.74
C VAL A 146 -6.16 5.47 3.50
N TYR A 147 -6.17 5.93 4.75
CA TYR A 147 -4.95 6.09 5.54
C TYR A 147 -4.24 4.76 5.77
N GLY A 148 -2.96 4.72 5.42
CA GLY A 148 -2.12 3.52 5.49
C GLY A 148 -2.18 2.62 4.24
N ASP A 149 -3.01 2.97 3.23
CA ASP A 149 -3.10 2.31 1.92
C ASP A 149 -2.78 3.30 0.76
N GLU A 150 -2.09 4.41 1.04
CA GLU A 150 -1.73 5.44 0.06
C GLU A 150 -0.91 4.85 -1.11
N CYS A 151 -1.24 5.23 -2.34
CA CYS A 151 -0.49 4.81 -3.52
C CYS A 151 0.90 5.45 -3.52
N LYS A 152 1.96 4.63 -3.50
CA LYS A 152 3.36 5.10 -3.54
C LYS A 152 4.18 4.23 -4.49
N PHE A 153 4.76 4.86 -5.50
CA PHE A 153 5.67 4.20 -6.44
C PHE A 153 7.15 4.34 -6.03
N GLY A 154 7.93 3.29 -6.26
CA GLY A 154 9.37 3.23 -6.03
C GLY A 154 9.84 1.91 -5.40
N GLY A 155 11.16 1.73 -5.32
CA GLY A 155 11.78 0.53 -4.75
C GLY A 155 11.29 0.23 -3.34
N GLY A 156 10.75 -0.98 -3.13
CA GLY A 156 10.23 -1.42 -1.84
C GLY A 156 8.92 -0.78 -1.38
N LYS A 157 8.25 0.04 -2.21
CA LYS A 157 7.02 0.75 -1.85
C LYS A 157 5.76 -0.05 -2.17
N VAL A 158 4.65 0.66 -2.41
CA VAL A 158 3.27 0.13 -2.41
C VAL A 158 2.87 -0.42 -3.78
N LEU A 159 3.08 0.37 -4.85
CA LEU A 159 2.73 -0.04 -6.21
C LEU A 159 3.77 -1.03 -6.75
N ARG A 160 3.59 -2.29 -6.35
CA ARG A 160 4.33 -3.47 -6.80
C ARG A 160 3.34 -4.61 -6.99
N GLU A 161 3.71 -5.58 -7.82
CA GLU A 161 2.85 -6.71 -8.19
C GLU A 161 2.22 -7.40 -6.97
N GLY A 162 0.90 -7.59 -7.02
CA GLY A 162 0.06 -8.23 -6.02
C GLY A 162 -0.05 -7.50 -4.69
N MET A 163 0.55 -6.31 -4.59
CA MET A 163 0.44 -5.40 -3.46
C MET A 163 -0.50 -4.28 -3.87
N GLY A 164 -0.03 -3.03 -3.97
CA GLY A 164 -0.82 -1.93 -4.51
C GLY A 164 -1.03 -1.97 -6.02
N GLN A 165 -0.35 -2.85 -6.77
CA GLN A 165 -0.62 -3.12 -8.19
C GLN A 165 -1.28 -4.49 -8.32
N ALA A 166 -2.48 -4.55 -8.88
CA ALA A 166 -3.25 -5.79 -9.02
C ALA A 166 -2.58 -6.76 -10.00
N SER A 167 -2.49 -8.03 -9.58
CA SER A 167 -1.92 -9.11 -10.40
C SER A 167 -2.96 -9.66 -11.38
N GLY A 168 -2.52 -10.05 -12.57
CA GLY A 168 -3.40 -10.63 -13.59
C GLY A 168 -4.37 -9.63 -14.25
N VAL A 169 -4.31 -8.35 -13.91
CA VAL A 169 -5.13 -7.29 -14.53
C VAL A 169 -4.38 -6.70 -15.73
N GLY A 170 -4.85 -7.03 -16.93
CA GLY A 170 -4.32 -6.51 -18.19
C GLY A 170 -4.85 -5.12 -18.56
N ALA A 171 -4.40 -4.60 -19.70
CA ALA A 171 -4.69 -3.25 -20.18
C ALA A 171 -6.18 -2.90 -20.24
N ALA A 172 -7.06 -3.87 -20.47
CA ALA A 172 -8.51 -3.60 -20.49
C ALA A 172 -9.07 -3.21 -19.11
N GLY A 173 -8.54 -3.80 -18.04
CA GLY A 173 -9.04 -3.60 -16.66
C GLY A 173 -8.23 -2.63 -15.81
N ALA A 174 -6.97 -2.36 -16.20
CA ALA A 174 -6.09 -1.45 -15.49
C ALA A 174 -6.23 0.00 -15.99
N LEU A 175 -5.91 0.98 -15.15
CA LEU A 175 -5.67 2.36 -15.58
C LEU A 175 -4.47 2.41 -16.53
N ASP A 176 -4.45 3.38 -17.44
CA ASP A 176 -3.28 3.63 -18.28
C ASP A 176 -2.25 4.46 -17.48
N THR A 177 -2.73 5.43 -16.70
CA THR A 177 -1.90 6.21 -15.78
C THR A 177 -2.67 6.53 -14.50
N VAL A 178 -1.98 6.57 -13.37
CA VAL A 178 -2.50 7.09 -12.11
C VAL A 178 -1.64 8.28 -11.63
N ILE A 179 -2.27 9.40 -11.29
CA ILE A 179 -1.64 10.49 -10.55
C ILE A 179 -1.95 10.27 -9.07
N MET A 180 -0.94 9.90 -8.29
CA MET A 180 -1.11 9.44 -6.91
C MET A 180 -1.13 10.62 -5.94
N ASN A 181 -1.98 10.59 -4.91
CA ASN A 181 -1.98 11.56 -3.80
C ASN A 181 -2.01 13.04 -4.24
N ALA A 182 -2.73 13.38 -5.30
CA ALA A 182 -2.84 14.75 -5.79
C ALA A 182 -3.64 15.63 -4.83
N LEU A 183 -3.15 16.84 -4.52
CA LEU A 183 -4.02 17.91 -4.03
C LEU A 183 -4.68 18.58 -5.22
N ILE A 184 -5.97 18.38 -5.40
CA ILE A 184 -6.75 18.90 -6.52
C ILE A 184 -7.41 20.21 -6.08
N ILE A 185 -7.23 21.26 -6.87
CA ILE A 185 -7.97 22.51 -6.73
C ILE A 185 -8.78 22.70 -8.00
N ASP A 186 -10.10 22.61 -7.88
CA ASP A 186 -11.03 22.68 -8.99
C ASP A 186 -12.33 23.40 -8.58
N ALA A 187 -12.96 24.08 -9.53
CA ALA A 187 -14.16 24.88 -9.27
C ALA A 187 -15.40 24.03 -8.94
N ALA A 188 -15.49 22.81 -9.48
CA ALA A 188 -16.61 21.91 -9.26
C ALA A 188 -16.35 20.93 -8.10
N LEU A 189 -15.11 20.47 -7.93
CA LEU A 189 -14.74 19.51 -6.89
C LEU A 189 -14.38 20.18 -5.55
N GLY A 190 -13.99 21.46 -5.57
CA GLY A 190 -13.41 22.14 -4.41
C GLY A 190 -11.93 21.83 -4.23
N VAL A 191 -11.46 21.82 -2.97
CA VAL A 191 -10.06 21.51 -2.62
C VAL A 191 -9.99 20.12 -2.01
N VAL A 192 -9.64 19.12 -2.82
CA VAL A 192 -9.71 17.71 -2.42
C VAL A 192 -8.38 16.98 -2.60
N LYS A 193 -8.17 15.95 -1.80
CA LYS A 193 -7.05 15.01 -1.90
C LYS A 193 -7.54 13.70 -2.50
N ALA A 194 -6.91 13.23 -3.58
CA ALA A 194 -7.31 12.00 -4.25
C ALA A 194 -6.20 11.43 -5.15
N ASP A 195 -6.36 10.19 -5.58
CA ASP A 195 -5.72 9.68 -6.78
C ASP A 195 -6.57 10.05 -8.01
N ILE A 196 -5.93 10.30 -9.16
CA ILE A 196 -6.59 10.56 -10.45
C ILE A 196 -6.27 9.42 -11.40
N GLY A 197 -7.28 8.70 -11.86
CA GLY A 197 -7.15 7.63 -12.84
C GLY A 197 -7.37 8.13 -14.26
N ILE A 198 -6.44 7.80 -15.15
CA ILE A 198 -6.48 8.13 -16.58
C ILE A 198 -6.56 6.85 -17.40
N LYS A 199 -7.48 6.81 -18.35
CA LYS A 199 -7.62 5.73 -19.33
C LYS A 199 -8.11 6.26 -20.66
N GLY A 200 -7.50 5.83 -21.76
CA GLY A 200 -7.82 6.30 -23.12
C GLY A 200 -7.63 7.81 -23.29
N GLY A 201 -6.68 8.41 -22.55
CA GLY A 201 -6.46 9.86 -22.53
C GLY A 201 -7.50 10.67 -21.74
N MET A 202 -8.44 10.02 -21.06
CA MET A 202 -9.52 10.66 -20.30
C MET A 202 -9.38 10.39 -18.80
N ILE A 203 -9.83 11.35 -17.97
CA ILE A 203 -10.01 11.11 -16.53
C ILE A 203 -11.21 10.16 -16.36
N VAL A 204 -10.97 8.98 -15.80
CA VAL A 204 -12.00 7.95 -15.56
C VAL A 204 -12.37 7.77 -14.10
N GLY A 205 -11.61 8.37 -13.19
CA GLY A 205 -11.92 8.35 -11.77
C GLY A 205 -11.09 9.36 -10.97
N ILE A 206 -11.72 9.90 -9.93
CA ILE A 206 -11.08 10.70 -8.88
C ILE A 206 -11.50 10.07 -7.56
N GLY A 207 -10.55 9.48 -6.84
CA GLY A 207 -10.87 8.62 -5.71
C GLY A 207 -9.65 7.93 -5.11
N LYS A 208 -9.84 6.70 -4.64
CA LYS A 208 -8.76 5.81 -4.19
C LYS A 208 -8.40 4.85 -5.30
N ALA A 209 -7.19 4.94 -5.84
CA ALA A 209 -6.66 3.95 -6.75
C ALA A 209 -5.99 2.79 -5.99
N GLY A 210 -5.65 1.71 -6.69
CA GLY A 210 -4.83 0.64 -6.15
C GLY A 210 -5.34 -0.75 -6.53
N ASN A 211 -5.14 -1.71 -5.63
CA ASN A 211 -5.50 -3.10 -5.83
C ASN A 211 -6.69 -3.52 -4.94
N PRO A 212 -7.89 -3.75 -5.49
CA PRO A 212 -9.06 -4.13 -4.71
C PRO A 212 -8.95 -5.51 -4.06
N ASP A 213 -7.96 -6.32 -4.43
CA ASP A 213 -7.74 -7.62 -3.83
C ASP A 213 -7.14 -7.53 -2.42
N VAL A 214 -6.45 -6.43 -2.09
CA VAL A 214 -5.69 -6.30 -0.83
C VAL A 214 -5.84 -4.93 -0.13
N MET A 215 -6.53 -3.98 -0.77
CA MET A 215 -6.79 -2.63 -0.25
C MET A 215 -8.28 -2.36 -0.15
N ASP A 216 -8.69 -1.70 0.93
CA ASP A 216 -10.06 -1.26 1.10
C ASP A 216 -10.34 0.03 0.31
N GLY A 217 -11.61 0.24 -0.06
CA GLY A 217 -12.08 1.50 -0.62
C GLY A 217 -11.58 1.84 -2.03
N VAL A 218 -10.88 0.93 -2.73
CA VAL A 218 -10.48 1.15 -4.13
C VAL A 218 -11.72 1.47 -4.97
N THR A 219 -11.72 2.65 -5.56
CA THR A 219 -12.84 3.18 -6.32
C THR A 219 -13.06 2.35 -7.59
N PRO A 220 -14.30 1.98 -7.93
CA PRO A 220 -14.58 1.22 -9.15
C PRO A 220 -13.95 1.88 -10.39
N GLY A 221 -13.23 1.09 -11.20
CA GLY A 221 -12.51 1.59 -12.38
C GLY A 221 -11.14 2.20 -12.11
N MET A 222 -10.70 2.31 -10.84
CA MET A 222 -9.39 2.88 -10.48
C MET A 222 -8.34 1.82 -10.11
N VAL A 223 -8.36 0.68 -10.81
CA VAL A 223 -7.42 -0.41 -10.57
C VAL A 223 -6.07 -0.10 -11.21
N THR A 224 -5.00 -0.18 -10.44
CA THR A 224 -3.62 -0.14 -10.95
C THR A 224 -3.20 -1.56 -11.32
N GLY A 225 -2.66 -1.75 -12.53
CA GLY A 225 -2.21 -3.05 -13.02
C GLY A 225 -0.82 -2.96 -13.65
N VAL A 226 -0.36 -4.06 -14.27
CA VAL A 226 0.98 -4.16 -14.88
C VAL A 226 1.22 -3.18 -16.04
N THR A 227 0.15 -2.57 -16.56
CA THR A 227 0.19 -1.61 -17.68
C THR A 227 -0.03 -0.16 -17.24
N THR A 228 -0.16 0.08 -15.93
CA THR A 228 -0.43 1.42 -15.39
C THR A 228 0.87 2.17 -15.12
N GLU A 229 1.04 3.33 -15.75
CA GLU A 229 2.08 4.30 -15.39
C GLU A 229 1.70 5.06 -14.11
N ALA A 230 2.70 5.46 -13.31
CA ALA A 230 2.51 6.16 -12.05
C ALA A 230 3.18 7.54 -12.05
N ILE A 231 2.37 8.58 -11.88
CA ILE A 231 2.83 9.95 -11.68
C ILE A 231 2.69 10.30 -10.19
N ALA A 232 3.77 10.73 -9.56
CA ALA A 232 3.75 11.18 -8.16
C ALA A 232 3.11 12.57 -8.05
N GLY A 233 1.87 12.62 -7.57
CA GLY A 233 1.16 13.86 -7.26
C GLY A 233 1.27 14.28 -5.79
N GLU A 234 1.87 13.46 -4.92
CA GLU A 234 2.13 13.87 -3.55
C GLU A 234 2.92 15.20 -3.51
N LYS A 235 2.48 16.11 -2.64
CA LYS A 235 3.05 17.47 -2.47
C LYS A 235 2.90 18.40 -3.68
N MET A 236 2.21 17.96 -4.73
CA MET A 236 1.87 18.79 -5.89
C MET A 236 0.41 19.21 -5.83
N ILE A 237 0.12 20.39 -6.42
CA ILE A 237 -1.25 20.80 -6.72
C ILE A 237 -1.54 20.41 -8.17
N VAL A 238 -2.68 19.78 -8.41
CA VAL A 238 -3.19 19.45 -9.75
C VAL A 238 -4.43 20.29 -10.01
N THR A 239 -4.46 20.93 -11.18
CA THR A 239 -5.58 21.74 -11.66
C THR A 239 -5.97 21.31 -13.07
N ALA A 240 -7.17 21.70 -13.51
CA ALA A 240 -7.47 21.69 -14.94
C ALA A 240 -6.45 22.58 -15.70
N GLY A 241 -6.22 22.25 -16.96
CA GLY A 241 -5.44 23.10 -17.85
C GLY A 241 -6.12 24.46 -18.02
N GLY A 242 -5.34 25.54 -18.01
CA GLY A 242 -5.88 26.88 -18.25
C GLY A 242 -6.54 26.94 -19.63
N GLY A 243 -7.82 27.27 -19.67
CA GLY A 243 -8.54 27.51 -20.92
C GLY A 243 -8.02 28.79 -21.56
N GLY A 244 -7.11 28.67 -22.53
CA GLY A 244 -6.81 29.76 -23.45
C GLY A 244 -8.06 30.02 -24.29
N LYS A 245 -8.50 31.27 -24.33
CA LYS A 245 -9.23 31.76 -25.51
C LYS A 245 -8.25 32.00 -26.63
#